data_AF-W5SC48-F1
#
_entry.id   AF-W5SC48-F1
#
_cell.length_a   1.000
_cell.length_b   1.000
_cell.length_c   1.000
_cell.angle_alpha   90.00
_cell.angle_beta   90.00
_cell.angle_gamma   90.00
#
_symmetry.space_group_name_H-M   'P 1'
#
loop_
_entity.id
_entity.type
_entity.pdbx_description
1 polymer ?
#
loop_
_entity_poly.entity_id
_entity_poly.type
_entity_poly.pdbx_seq_one_letter_code
_entity_poly.pdbx_strand_id
1 'polypeptide(L)'
;MRKRISAIIMTLFMVLVSCNNGGPELKSDEVAKSDGTVLDLAKISKKIKDASDFATSVKEVHTLVKSVDELAKAIKKKIQADGLQDDNDNLNGTLLAGAYQIMSDADSKLTALEGNAEKFAGMKDKITSAKQKNTAFLIN
;
A
#
# COMPACT_ATOMS: atom_id res chain seq x y z
N MET A 1 -57.71 2.41 -33.31
CA MET A 1 -56.44 1.78 -32.88
C MET A 1 -55.18 2.42 -33.50
N ARG A 2 -55.09 2.63 -34.83
CA ARG A 2 -53.90 3.22 -35.49
C ARG A 2 -53.35 4.51 -34.86
N LYS A 3 -54.21 5.47 -34.49
CA LYS A 3 -53.77 6.76 -33.91
C LYS A 3 -53.11 6.63 -32.53
N ARG A 4 -53.52 5.65 -31.71
CA ARG A 4 -52.92 5.42 -30.38
C ARG A 4 -51.58 4.69 -30.47
N ILE A 5 -51.47 3.73 -31.39
CA ILE A 5 -50.21 3.03 -31.69
C ILE A 5 -49.15 4.01 -32.22
N SER A 6 -49.55 4.92 -33.12
CA SER A 6 -48.66 5.96 -33.66
C SER A 6 -48.13 6.92 -32.59
N ALA A 7 -48.96 7.26 -31.59
CA ALA A 7 -48.53 8.11 -30.48
C ALA A 7 -47.53 7.40 -29.57
N ILE A 8 -47.78 6.13 -29.22
CA ILE A 8 -46.88 5.31 -28.39
C ILE A 8 -45.52 5.13 -29.08
N ILE A 9 -45.50 4.85 -30.39
CA ILE A 9 -44.25 4.69 -31.17
C ILE A 9 -43.47 6.02 -31.22
N MET A 10 -44.15 7.15 -31.41
CA MET A 10 -43.50 8.47 -31.41
C MET A 10 -42.92 8.83 -30.04
N THR A 11 -43.65 8.55 -28.95
CA THR A 11 -43.15 8.76 -27.58
C THR A 11 -41.96 7.84 -27.30
N LEU A 12 -42.00 6.57 -27.71
CA LEU A 12 -40.89 5.64 -27.53
C LEU A 12 -39.67 6.02 -28.37
N PHE A 13 -39.84 6.46 -29.62
CA PHE A 13 -38.73 6.98 -30.44
C PHE A 13 -38.12 8.24 -29.84
N MET A 14 -38.93 9.18 -29.32
CA MET A 14 -38.39 10.35 -28.62
C MET A 14 -37.65 9.97 -27.35
N VAL A 15 -38.12 8.99 -26.58
CA VAL A 15 -37.43 8.50 -25.38
C VAL A 15 -36.12 7.80 -25.75
N LEU A 16 -36.09 7.00 -26.82
CA LEU A 16 -34.88 6.33 -27.29
C LEU A 16 -33.83 7.32 -27.82
N VAL A 17 -34.26 8.41 -28.49
CA VAL A 17 -33.38 9.48 -28.97
C VAL A 17 -32.95 10.40 -27.82
N SER A 18 -33.81 10.66 -26.82
CA SER A 18 -33.45 11.45 -25.63
C SER A 18 -32.60 10.67 -24.61
N CYS A 19 -32.68 9.33 -24.62
CA CYS A 19 -31.76 8.48 -23.88
C CYS A 19 -30.41 8.31 -24.58
N ASN A 20 -30.29 8.75 -25.84
CA ASN A 20 -29.01 8.94 -26.51
C ASN A 20 -28.45 10.35 -26.25
N ASN A 21 -28.57 10.84 -25.01
CA ASN A 21 -27.67 11.86 -24.51
C ASN A 21 -26.28 11.25 -24.55
N GLY A 22 -25.59 11.48 -25.67
CA GLY A 22 -24.19 11.18 -25.84
C GLY A 22 -23.50 11.69 -24.59
N GLY A 23 -22.97 10.75 -23.80
CA GLY A 23 -22.18 11.11 -22.64
C GLY A 23 -21.09 12.11 -23.05
N PRO A 24 -20.53 12.85 -22.08
CA PRO A 24 -19.51 13.85 -22.35
C PRO A 24 -18.46 13.31 -23.34
N GLU A 25 -18.05 14.13 -24.33
CA GLU A 25 -16.97 13.75 -25.25
C GLU A 25 -15.76 13.32 -24.42
N LEU A 26 -15.45 12.03 -24.47
CA LEU A 26 -14.38 11.42 -23.70
C LEU A 26 -13.07 11.62 -24.43
N LYS A 27 -12.03 12.01 -23.68
CA LYS A 27 -10.66 11.90 -24.16
C LYS A 27 -10.26 10.41 -24.20
N SER A 28 -9.20 10.09 -24.94
CA SER A 28 -8.75 8.69 -25.15
C SER A 28 -8.60 7.86 -23.87
N ASP A 29 -8.22 8.50 -22.76
CA ASP A 29 -7.99 7.84 -21.47
C ASP A 29 -9.14 8.02 -20.47
N GLU A 30 -10.29 8.52 -20.93
CA GLU A 30 -11.46 8.79 -20.11
C GLU A 30 -12.58 7.78 -20.36
N VAL A 31 -13.29 7.39 -19.30
CA VAL A 31 -14.50 6.55 -19.39
C VAL A 31 -15.63 7.18 -18.59
N ALA A 32 -16.84 7.22 -19.15
CA ALA A 32 -18.03 7.70 -18.45
C ALA A 32 -18.78 6.55 -17.78
N LYS A 33 -19.19 6.77 -16.54
CA LYS A 33 -20.23 5.96 -15.86
C LYS A 33 -21.61 6.28 -16.46
N SER A 34 -22.58 5.41 -16.19
CA SER A 34 -23.99 5.63 -16.59
C SER A 34 -24.63 6.86 -15.93
N ASP A 35 -24.06 7.36 -14.83
CA ASP A 35 -24.48 8.59 -14.15
C ASP A 35 -23.83 9.86 -14.71
N GLY A 36 -23.01 9.74 -15.77
CA GLY A 36 -22.31 10.86 -16.41
C GLY A 36 -20.96 11.21 -15.77
N THR A 37 -20.55 10.54 -14.68
CA THR A 37 -19.23 10.74 -14.07
C THR A 37 -18.13 10.27 -15.01
N VAL A 38 -17.19 11.16 -15.35
CA VAL A 38 -16.00 10.82 -16.15
C VAL A 38 -14.85 10.39 -15.25
N LEU A 39 -14.26 9.25 -15.54
CA LEU A 39 -13.08 8.70 -14.88
C LEU A 39 -11.87 8.81 -15.81
N ASP A 40 -10.79 9.38 -15.30
CA ASP A 40 -9.50 9.44 -16.00
C ASP A 40 -8.65 8.21 -15.61
N LEU A 41 -8.55 7.25 -16.53
CA LEU A 41 -7.85 5.98 -16.33
C LEU A 41 -6.35 6.19 -16.08
N ALA A 42 -5.73 7.18 -16.72
CA ALA A 42 -4.31 7.49 -16.54
C ALA A 42 -4.05 7.98 -15.11
N LYS A 43 -4.88 8.89 -14.59
CA LYS A 43 -4.80 9.36 -13.20
C LYS A 43 -5.08 8.22 -12.20
N ILE A 44 -6.07 7.37 -12.47
CA ILE A 44 -6.40 6.24 -11.59
C ILE A 44 -5.26 5.23 -11.55
N SER A 45 -4.72 4.84 -12.71
CA SER A 45 -3.59 3.92 -12.82
C SER A 45 -2.37 4.44 -12.06
N LYS A 46 -2.07 5.75 -12.17
CA LYS A 46 -1.00 6.38 -11.39
C LYS A 46 -1.23 6.28 -9.88
N LYS A 47 -2.45 6.57 -9.39
CA LYS A 47 -2.78 6.45 -7.96
C LYS A 47 -2.64 5.01 -7.44
N ILE A 48 -3.04 4.02 -8.25
CA ILE A 48 -2.88 2.60 -7.91
C ILE A 48 -1.40 2.24 -7.81
N LYS A 49 -0.59 2.69 -8.77
CA LYS A 49 0.86 2.48 -8.75
C LYS A 49 1.51 3.11 -7.51
N ASP A 50 1.22 4.38 -7.25
CA ASP A 50 1.76 5.09 -6.09
C ASP A 50 1.39 4.38 -4.77
N ALA A 51 0.14 3.90 -4.65
CA ALA A 51 -0.30 3.14 -3.48
C ALA A 51 0.40 1.77 -3.35
N SER A 52 0.59 1.07 -4.47
CA SER A 52 1.30 -0.22 -4.51
C SER A 52 2.77 -0.08 -4.11
N ASP A 53 3.45 0.96 -4.62
CA ASP A 53 4.85 1.25 -4.30
C ASP A 53 4.99 1.59 -2.81
N PHE A 54 4.11 2.43 -2.27
CA PHE A 54 4.08 2.77 -0.85
C PHE A 54 3.84 1.53 0.03
N ALA A 55 2.87 0.68 -0.32
CA ALA A 55 2.58 -0.55 0.42
C ALA A 55 3.77 -1.53 0.40
N THR A 56 4.51 -1.59 -0.70
CA THR A 56 5.72 -2.41 -0.83
C THR A 56 6.80 -1.93 0.14
N SER A 57 7.05 -0.63 0.22
CA SER A 57 8.01 -0.05 1.17
C SER A 57 7.60 -0.29 2.64
N VAL A 58 6.30 -0.20 2.97
CA VAL A 58 5.80 -0.55 4.31
C VAL A 58 6.05 -2.03 4.63
N LYS A 59 5.80 -2.92 3.66
CA LYS A 59 6.03 -4.37 3.83
C LYS A 59 7.50 -4.70 4.06
N GLU A 60 8.41 -3.96 3.44
CA GLU A 60 9.85 -4.13 3.65
C GLU A 60 10.22 -3.85 5.11
N VAL A 61 9.78 -2.71 5.67
CA VAL A 61 9.99 -2.39 7.10
C VAL A 61 9.40 -3.47 8.00
N HIS A 62 8.17 -3.91 7.73
CA HIS A 62 7.54 -4.98 8.50
C HIS A 62 8.37 -6.28 8.48
N THR A 63 8.95 -6.63 7.33
CA THR A 63 9.80 -7.82 7.19
C THR A 63 11.11 -7.69 7.96
N LEU A 64 11.73 -6.51 7.97
CA LEU A 64 12.93 -6.24 8.78
C LEU A 64 12.64 -6.36 10.28
N VAL A 65 11.55 -5.78 10.75
CA VAL A 65 11.15 -5.91 12.16
C VAL A 65 10.89 -7.38 12.51
N LYS A 66 10.25 -8.14 11.61
CA LYS A 66 9.98 -9.57 11.80
C LYS A 66 11.24 -10.43 11.76
N SER A 67 12.29 -10.05 11.03
CA SER A 67 13.53 -10.84 11.01
C SER A 67 14.28 -10.79 12.35
N VAL A 68 14.04 -9.76 13.17
CA VAL A 68 14.56 -9.71 14.55
C VAL A 68 13.96 -10.83 15.42
N ASP A 69 12.70 -11.20 15.21
CA ASP A 69 12.09 -12.36 15.90
C ASP A 69 12.83 -13.67 15.54
N GLU A 70 13.33 -13.78 14.32
CA GLU A 70 14.13 -14.93 13.87
C GLU A 70 15.55 -14.90 14.46
N LEU A 71 16.19 -13.73 14.53
CA LEU A 71 17.47 -13.57 15.22
C LEU A 71 17.37 -13.89 16.71
N ALA A 72 16.25 -13.55 17.35
CA ALA A 72 16.02 -13.85 18.76
C ALA A 72 16.04 -15.36 19.05
N LYS A 73 15.67 -16.22 18.07
CA LYS A 73 15.76 -17.69 18.20
C LYS A 73 17.20 -18.19 18.27
N ALA A 74 18.17 -17.41 17.80
CA ALA A 74 19.59 -17.74 17.84
C ALA A 74 20.30 -17.28 19.12
N ILE A 75 19.59 -16.64 20.06
CA ILE A 75 20.17 -16.26 21.35
C ILE A 75 20.62 -17.50 22.11
N LYS A 76 21.87 -17.49 22.61
CA LYS A 76 22.52 -18.64 23.27
C LYS A 76 22.56 -19.88 22.38
N LYS A 77 22.70 -19.69 21.07
CA LYS A 77 22.89 -20.77 20.11
C LYS A 77 24.22 -20.62 19.38
N LYS A 78 24.79 -21.76 18.99
CA LYS A 78 25.91 -21.86 18.05
C LYS A 78 25.56 -22.81 16.92
N ILE A 79 26.23 -22.65 15.79
CA ILE A 79 26.07 -23.53 14.63
C ILE A 79 26.91 -24.80 14.85
N GLN A 80 26.31 -25.96 14.63
CA GLN A 80 26.91 -27.29 14.61
C GLN A 80 26.44 -28.03 13.35
N ALA A 81 26.92 -29.25 13.12
CA ALA A 81 26.63 -30.04 11.92
C ALA A 81 25.12 -30.30 11.70
N ASP A 82 24.33 -30.33 12.77
CA ASP A 82 22.88 -30.54 12.79
C ASP A 82 22.06 -29.26 12.95
N GLY A 83 22.70 -28.07 12.89
CA GLY A 83 22.04 -26.77 12.96
C GLY A 83 22.35 -25.99 14.24
N LEU A 84 21.35 -25.29 14.79
CA LEU A 84 21.51 -24.46 15.99
C LEU A 84 21.42 -25.32 17.26
N GLN A 85 22.51 -25.38 18.03
CA GLN A 85 22.57 -26.02 19.35
C GLN A 85 22.82 -25.00 20.46
N ASP A 86 22.48 -25.37 21.70
CA ASP A 86 22.70 -24.50 22.86
C ASP A 86 24.18 -24.16 23.06
N ASP A 87 24.41 -22.90 23.41
CA ASP A 87 25.71 -22.35 23.73
C ASP A 87 25.67 -21.67 25.11
N ASN A 88 26.49 -22.17 26.04
CA ASN A 88 26.48 -21.74 27.43
C ASN A 88 27.37 -20.51 27.69
N ASP A 89 28.13 -20.08 26.68
CA ASP A 89 29.15 -19.03 26.82
C ASP A 89 28.56 -17.60 26.71
N ASN A 90 27.25 -17.47 26.49
CA ASN A 90 26.51 -16.20 26.43
C ASN A 90 27.07 -15.17 25.43
N LEU A 91 27.65 -15.64 24.33
CA LEU A 91 28.35 -14.83 23.31
C LEU A 91 27.40 -14.16 22.30
N ASN A 92 26.39 -13.41 22.77
CA ASN A 92 25.36 -12.81 21.92
C ASN A 92 25.71 -11.42 21.36
N GLY A 93 26.90 -10.89 21.65
CA GLY A 93 27.25 -9.50 21.31
C GLY A 93 27.15 -9.17 19.82
N THR A 94 27.65 -10.06 18.95
CA THR A 94 27.58 -9.88 17.48
C THR A 94 26.17 -10.05 16.94
N LEU A 95 25.37 -10.96 17.53
CA LEU A 95 23.95 -11.14 17.20
C LEU A 95 23.15 -9.87 17.52
N LEU A 96 23.38 -9.26 18.70
CA LEU A 96 22.74 -8.01 19.09
C LEU A 96 23.16 -6.84 18.20
N ALA A 97 24.44 -6.76 17.81
CA ALA A 97 24.91 -5.77 16.86
C ALA A 97 24.22 -5.91 15.48
N GLY A 98 24.00 -7.15 15.03
CA GLY A 98 23.22 -7.43 13.82
C GLY A 98 21.75 -6.99 13.92
N ALA A 99 21.09 -7.32 15.03
CA ALA A 99 19.71 -6.86 15.29
C ALA A 99 19.61 -5.32 15.34
N TYR A 100 20.59 -4.65 15.97
CA TYR A 100 20.68 -3.20 15.99
C TYR A 100 20.82 -2.63 14.57
N GLN A 101 21.70 -3.18 13.75
CA GLN A 101 21.87 -2.73 12.35
C GLN A 101 20.57 -2.87 11.54
N ILE A 102 19.85 -3.99 11.68
CA ILE A 102 18.56 -4.20 11.00
C ILE A 102 17.55 -3.13 11.41
N MET A 103 17.49 -2.78 12.70
CA MET A 103 16.57 -1.76 13.19
C MET A 103 17.00 -0.34 12.81
N SER A 104 18.31 -0.09 12.64
CA SER A 104 18.83 1.15 12.06
C SER A 104 18.44 1.29 10.58
N ASP A 105 18.46 0.20 9.82
CA ASP A 105 18.02 0.18 8.43
C ASP A 105 16.49 0.40 8.35
N ALA A 106 15.73 -0.19 9.27
CA ALA A 106 14.30 0.06 9.41
C ALA A 106 13.99 1.53 9.72
N ASP A 107 14.79 2.19 10.57
CA ASP A 107 14.66 3.63 10.88
C ASP A 107 14.82 4.50 9.64
N SER A 108 15.86 4.21 8.86
CA SER A 108 16.16 4.93 7.61
C SER A 108 15.00 4.80 6.61
N LYS A 109 14.42 3.59 6.50
CA LYS A 109 13.26 3.33 5.63
C LYS A 109 11.99 4.00 6.13
N LEU A 110 11.75 4.02 7.45
CA LEU A 110 10.63 4.74 8.05
C LEU A 110 10.74 6.25 7.81
N THR A 111 11.95 6.81 7.84
CA THR A 111 12.21 8.21 7.49
C THR A 111 11.85 8.50 6.02
N ALA A 112 12.22 7.62 5.09
CA ALA A 112 11.84 7.75 3.68
C ALA A 112 10.32 7.61 3.45
N LEU A 113 9.65 6.72 4.20
CA LEU A 113 8.20 6.57 4.18
C LEU A 113 7.49 7.81 4.72
N GLU A 114 8.00 8.42 5.80
CA GLU A 114 7.43 9.62 6.41
C GLU A 114 7.37 10.78 5.40
N GLY A 115 8.44 10.99 4.63
CA GLY A 115 8.48 12.00 3.57
C GLY A 115 7.50 11.75 2.41
N ASN A 116 7.01 10.52 2.25
CA ASN A 116 6.03 10.15 1.22
C ASN A 116 4.60 9.98 1.75
N ALA A 117 4.41 9.94 3.07
CA ALA A 117 3.14 9.58 3.69
C ALA A 117 2.04 10.64 3.50
N GLU A 118 2.41 11.90 3.21
CA GLU A 118 1.45 12.99 2.95
C GLU A 118 0.56 12.74 1.73
N LYS A 119 0.98 11.87 0.81
CA LYS A 119 0.19 11.45 -0.35
C LYS A 119 -1.03 10.60 0.02
N PHE A 120 -1.06 10.02 1.23
CA PHE A 120 -2.09 9.11 1.69
C PHE A 120 -2.71 9.59 3.00
N ALA A 121 -4.00 9.95 2.94
CA ALA A 121 -4.73 10.44 4.09
C ALA A 121 -4.64 9.48 5.29
N GLY A 122 -4.23 10.01 6.45
CA GLY A 122 -4.12 9.24 7.70
C GLY A 122 -2.89 8.33 7.80
N MET A 123 -1.94 8.37 6.86
CA MET A 123 -0.72 7.56 6.93
C MET A 123 0.43 8.24 7.67
N LYS A 124 0.53 9.58 7.65
CA LYS A 124 1.62 10.33 8.28
C LYS A 124 1.77 9.96 9.76
N ASP A 125 0.70 10.10 10.55
CA ASP A 125 0.71 9.83 11.99
C ASP A 125 1.10 8.37 12.31
N LYS A 126 0.67 7.41 11.48
CA LYS A 126 1.00 5.99 11.66
C LYS A 126 2.48 5.73 11.42
N ILE A 127 3.06 6.31 10.37
CA ILE A 127 4.49 6.17 10.06
C ILE A 127 5.34 6.88 11.12
N THR A 128 4.98 8.10 11.51
CA THR A 128 5.67 8.83 12.58
C THR A 128 5.64 8.06 13.90
N SER A 129 4.49 7.46 14.27
CA SER A 129 4.41 6.62 15.47
C SER A 129 5.30 5.37 15.39
N ALA A 130 5.33 4.69 14.23
CA ALA A 130 6.21 3.53 14.03
C ALA A 130 7.69 3.92 14.12
N LYS A 131 8.06 5.04 13.48
CA LYS A 131 9.41 5.62 13.55
C LYS A 131 9.83 5.94 14.98
N GLN A 132 8.99 6.65 15.73
CA GLN A 132 9.28 6.98 17.14
C GLN A 132 9.56 5.73 17.99
N LYS A 133 8.79 4.65 17.80
CA LYS A 133 9.03 3.37 18.49
C LYS A 133 10.35 2.72 18.07
N ASN A 134 10.67 2.78 16.77
CA ASN A 134 11.93 2.26 16.26
C ASN A 134 13.14 3.06 16.77
N THR A 135 13.07 4.39 16.73
CA THR A 135 14.10 5.26 17.30
C THR A 135 14.27 5.04 18.80
N ALA A 136 13.17 4.85 19.55
CA ALA A 136 13.24 4.51 20.97
C ALA A 136 13.93 3.15 21.20
N PHE A 137 13.71 2.15 20.34
CA PHE A 137 14.42 0.88 20.40
C PHE A 137 15.93 1.02 20.19
N LEU A 138 16.38 1.96 19.36
CA LEU A 138 17.81 2.16 19.09
C LEU A 138 18.55 2.94 20.19
N ILE A 139 17.83 3.72 21.00
CA ILE A 139 18.43 4.59 22.03
C ILE A 139 18.46 3.91 23.41
N ASN A 140 17.57 2.94 23.67
CA ASN A 140 17.45 2.21 24.93
C ASN A 140 18.05 0.81 24.83
#